data_AF-A0A7C6D829-F1
#
_entry.id   AF-A0A7C6D829-F1
#
_cell.length_a   1.000
_cell.length_b   1.000
_cell.length_c   1.000
_cell.angle_alpha   90.00
_cell.angle_beta   90.00
_cell.angle_gamma   90.00
#
_symmetry.space_group_name_H-M   'P 1'
#
loop_
_entity.id
_entity.type
_entity.pdbx_description
1 polymer ?
#
loop_
_entity_poly.entity_id
_entity_poly.type
_entity_poly.pdbx_seq_one_letter_code
_entity_poly.pdbx_strand_id
1 'polypeptide(L)'
;MIGYGAFENCSYITHVNIPMGVTKIDTSAFAGCKGLVEIILPESLTSIYPSAFYNCSNLAEINIPKSTNYIGPHAFDGTKWLKEYEGDFVILDDVLITYKGKDSKITIPDNITTICTYAFNLNNYINEVIIPVNVRIIRYSGFNYCENLQKVTFLDVNINLEAGAFNNNSKNLEFYSTSSGLVESYAKKNNITFIKYGLNKSKVTLYLGGDSTTGLSIGNMEGKYQWESEDPTIAKVKSNGKVTALKVGSTKIYAKYDDLTLSCDITVKNPYISKSSLTLAVGKNTRLNIVGVSSKVTWTTSDKSIATVDKSGIITAKKKGTVTITGKVNGTKYVCKVKVK
;
A
#
# COMPACT_ATOMS: atom_id res chain seq x y z
N MET A 1 17.42 -29.57 -23.48
CA MET A 1 16.56 -29.92 -22.32
C MET A 1 17.02 -31.25 -21.74
N ILE A 2 16.78 -31.50 -20.46
CA ILE A 2 16.87 -32.84 -19.85
C ILE A 2 15.45 -33.42 -19.80
N GLY A 3 15.26 -34.62 -20.34
CA GLY A 3 13.94 -35.22 -20.56
C GLY A 3 13.28 -35.81 -19.31
N TYR A 4 12.02 -36.19 -19.46
CA TYR A 4 11.22 -36.84 -18.43
C TYR A 4 11.93 -38.10 -17.91
N GLY A 5 12.15 -38.17 -16.58
CA GLY A 5 12.75 -39.33 -15.93
C GLY A 5 14.14 -39.74 -16.44
N ALA A 6 14.87 -38.84 -17.13
CA ALA A 6 16.08 -39.21 -17.88
C ALA A 6 17.16 -39.93 -17.04
N PHE A 7 17.28 -39.58 -15.77
CA PHE A 7 18.19 -40.16 -14.79
C PHE A 7 17.44 -40.65 -13.55
N GLU A 8 16.15 -40.97 -13.66
CA GLU A 8 15.36 -41.41 -12.52
C GLU A 8 15.98 -42.66 -11.86
N ASN A 9 16.13 -42.62 -10.54
CA ASN A 9 16.76 -43.64 -9.69
C ASN A 9 18.23 -43.98 -10.02
N CYS A 10 18.94 -43.15 -10.79
CA CYS A 10 20.38 -43.30 -11.06
C CYS A 10 21.22 -43.03 -9.80
N SER A 11 21.24 -44.00 -8.88
CA SER A 11 21.84 -43.86 -7.55
C SER A 11 23.38 -43.79 -7.54
N TYR A 12 24.03 -44.02 -8.68
CA TYR A 12 25.49 -43.95 -8.82
C TYR A 12 26.00 -42.59 -9.31
N ILE A 13 25.12 -41.73 -9.84
CA ILE A 13 25.53 -40.41 -10.31
C ILE A 13 25.77 -39.54 -9.08
N THR A 14 26.99 -39.02 -8.94
CA THR A 14 27.39 -38.18 -7.81
C THR A 14 27.50 -36.71 -8.16
N HIS A 15 27.93 -36.39 -9.38
CA HIS A 15 28.11 -35.03 -9.87
C HIS A 15 27.53 -34.91 -11.28
N VAL A 16 26.81 -33.82 -11.54
CA VAL A 16 26.25 -33.53 -12.85
C VAL A 16 26.59 -32.10 -13.24
N ASN A 17 27.17 -31.93 -14.42
CA ASN A 17 27.34 -30.61 -15.04
C ASN A 17 26.38 -30.49 -16.22
N ILE A 18 25.33 -29.67 -16.07
CA ILE A 18 24.34 -29.46 -17.12
C ILE A 18 24.88 -28.42 -18.12
N PRO A 19 25.01 -28.76 -19.41
CA PRO A 19 25.65 -27.88 -20.39
C PRO A 19 24.84 -26.62 -20.68
N MET A 20 25.55 -25.56 -21.06
CA MET A 20 24.94 -24.31 -21.56
C MET A 20 23.94 -24.58 -22.69
N GLY A 21 22.84 -23.82 -22.71
CA GLY A 21 21.75 -23.97 -23.69
C GLY A 21 20.66 -24.94 -23.25
N VAL A 22 20.84 -25.67 -22.14
CA VAL A 22 19.72 -26.35 -21.49
C VAL A 22 18.83 -25.31 -20.82
N THR A 23 17.58 -25.23 -21.29
CA THR A 23 16.55 -24.31 -20.76
C THR A 23 15.56 -24.98 -19.82
N LYS A 24 15.49 -26.31 -19.83
CA LYS A 24 14.48 -27.08 -19.09
C LYS A 24 15.06 -28.38 -18.51
N ILE A 25 14.71 -28.65 -17.26
CA ILE A 25 14.83 -29.97 -16.60
C ILE A 25 13.40 -30.48 -16.38
N ASP A 26 13.04 -31.58 -17.04
CA ASP A 26 11.66 -32.09 -17.05
C ASP A 26 11.28 -32.86 -15.78
N THR A 27 10.01 -33.25 -15.70
CA THR A 27 9.43 -33.97 -14.56
C THR A 27 10.26 -35.22 -14.22
N SER A 28 10.56 -35.37 -12.93
CA SER A 28 11.32 -36.50 -12.38
C SER A 28 12.70 -36.76 -12.99
N ALA A 29 13.28 -35.81 -13.74
CA ALA A 29 14.50 -36.02 -14.51
C ALA A 29 15.67 -36.62 -13.71
N PHE A 30 15.81 -36.28 -12.43
CA PHE A 30 16.79 -36.81 -11.49
C PHE A 30 16.14 -37.42 -10.23
N ALA A 31 14.83 -37.69 -10.24
CA ALA A 31 14.13 -38.20 -9.07
C ALA A 31 14.80 -39.48 -8.55
N GLY A 32 15.02 -39.59 -7.24
CA GLY A 32 15.63 -40.75 -6.62
C GLY A 32 17.12 -40.94 -6.89
N CYS A 33 17.83 -39.96 -7.47
CA CYS A 33 19.30 -39.97 -7.58
C CYS A 33 19.94 -39.81 -6.20
N LYS A 34 19.91 -40.87 -5.37
CA LYS A 34 20.40 -40.83 -3.98
C LYS A 34 21.91 -40.58 -3.88
N GLY A 35 22.67 -40.91 -4.93
CA GLY A 35 24.10 -40.63 -4.99
C GLY A 35 24.43 -39.17 -5.33
N LEU A 36 23.49 -38.40 -5.88
CA LEU A 36 23.75 -37.05 -6.39
C LEU A 36 24.07 -36.11 -5.24
N VAL A 37 25.31 -35.62 -5.21
CA VAL A 37 25.83 -34.70 -4.20
C VAL A 37 25.77 -33.26 -4.69
N GLU A 38 26.12 -33.05 -5.97
CA GLU A 38 26.23 -31.73 -6.57
C GLU A 38 25.66 -31.73 -8.00
N ILE A 39 24.94 -30.66 -8.34
CA ILE A 39 24.55 -30.36 -9.71
C ILE A 39 24.83 -28.90 -10.05
N ILE A 40 25.51 -28.69 -11.17
CA ILE A 40 25.76 -27.37 -11.74
C ILE A 40 24.69 -27.10 -12.80
N LEU A 41 23.86 -26.08 -12.56
CA LEU A 41 22.79 -25.64 -13.46
C LEU A 41 23.27 -24.46 -14.33
N PRO A 42 22.93 -24.40 -15.63
CA PRO A 42 23.37 -23.32 -16.51
C PRO A 42 22.49 -22.08 -16.36
N GLU A 43 23.07 -20.89 -16.56
CA GLU A 43 22.35 -19.60 -16.59
C GLU A 43 21.27 -19.50 -17.69
N SER A 44 21.22 -20.46 -18.62
CA SER A 44 20.13 -20.56 -19.60
C SER A 44 18.87 -21.25 -19.07
N LEU A 45 18.93 -21.86 -17.87
CA LEU A 45 17.84 -22.64 -17.32
C LEU A 45 16.66 -21.74 -16.96
N THR A 46 15.49 -22.00 -17.52
CA THR A 46 14.27 -21.24 -17.23
C THR A 46 13.29 -22.04 -16.38
N SER A 47 13.33 -23.37 -16.42
CA SER A 47 12.29 -24.19 -15.81
C SER A 47 12.79 -25.51 -15.24
N ILE A 48 12.38 -25.79 -14.00
CA ILE A 48 12.58 -27.06 -13.29
C ILE A 48 11.20 -27.63 -13.02
N TYR A 49 10.90 -28.79 -13.59
CA TYR A 49 9.55 -29.37 -13.57
C TYR A 49 9.26 -30.21 -12.32
N PRO A 50 7.99 -30.61 -12.09
CA PRO A 50 7.59 -31.34 -10.88
C PRO A 50 8.53 -32.51 -10.55
N SER A 51 8.87 -32.65 -9.27
CA SER A 51 9.70 -33.75 -8.77
C SER A 51 11.08 -33.94 -9.44
N ALA A 52 11.60 -32.95 -10.18
CA ALA A 52 12.84 -33.07 -10.95
C ALA A 52 14.03 -33.61 -10.13
N PHE A 53 14.16 -33.25 -8.86
CA PHE A 53 15.17 -33.73 -7.92
C PHE A 53 14.57 -34.39 -6.67
N TYR A 54 13.33 -34.87 -6.77
CA TYR A 54 12.63 -35.51 -5.68
C TYR A 54 13.46 -36.65 -5.07
N ASN A 55 13.63 -36.67 -3.75
CA ASN A 55 14.41 -37.67 -3.02
C ASN A 55 15.88 -37.85 -3.50
N CYS A 56 16.50 -36.80 -4.05
CA CYS A 56 17.97 -36.74 -4.17
C CYS A 56 18.59 -36.48 -2.80
N SER A 57 18.58 -37.49 -1.93
CA SER A 57 18.84 -37.35 -0.49
C SER A 57 20.23 -36.87 -0.11
N ASN A 58 21.21 -36.94 -1.02
CA ASN A 58 22.57 -36.46 -0.78
C ASN A 58 22.85 -35.09 -1.40
N LEU A 59 21.90 -34.51 -2.16
CA LEU A 59 22.08 -33.22 -2.83
C LEU A 59 22.13 -32.11 -1.77
N ALA A 60 23.35 -31.70 -1.43
CA ALA A 60 23.65 -30.85 -0.28
C ALA A 60 23.64 -29.36 -0.62
N GLU A 61 23.99 -29.02 -1.86
CA GLU A 61 24.06 -27.65 -2.34
C GLU A 61 23.48 -27.58 -3.75
N ILE A 62 22.78 -26.49 -4.05
CA ILE A 62 22.29 -26.18 -5.38
C ILE A 62 22.19 -24.67 -5.58
N ASN A 63 22.74 -24.18 -6.68
CA ASN A 63 22.60 -22.80 -7.11
C ASN A 63 21.55 -22.76 -8.22
N ILE A 64 20.36 -22.22 -7.94
CA ILE A 64 19.32 -22.05 -8.95
C ILE A 64 19.58 -20.74 -9.70
N PRO A 65 19.75 -20.77 -11.03
CA PRO A 65 19.99 -19.56 -11.82
C PRO A 65 18.83 -18.58 -11.72
N LYS A 66 19.12 -17.27 -11.73
CA LYS A 66 18.12 -16.18 -11.69
C LYS A 66 17.12 -16.23 -12.85
N SER A 67 17.51 -16.82 -13.96
CA SER A 67 16.65 -17.05 -15.12
C SER A 67 15.52 -18.07 -14.86
N THR A 68 15.62 -18.87 -13.79
CA THR A 68 14.67 -19.92 -13.46
C THR A 68 13.37 -19.30 -12.95
N ASN A 69 12.35 -19.30 -13.82
CA ASN A 69 11.06 -18.66 -13.54
C ASN A 69 9.96 -19.65 -13.14
N TYR A 70 10.21 -20.95 -13.29
CA TYR A 70 9.28 -22.03 -12.95
C TYR A 70 10.00 -23.12 -12.17
N ILE A 71 9.48 -23.42 -10.98
CA ILE A 71 9.89 -24.57 -10.17
C ILE A 71 8.61 -25.33 -9.84
N GLY A 72 8.55 -26.58 -10.31
CA GLY A 72 7.39 -27.43 -10.11
C GLY A 72 7.24 -27.90 -8.67
N PRO A 73 6.04 -28.32 -8.27
CA PRO A 73 5.79 -28.90 -6.96
C PRO A 73 6.74 -30.08 -6.69
N HIS A 74 7.21 -30.18 -5.45
CA HIS A 74 8.09 -31.24 -4.97
C HIS A 74 9.42 -31.36 -5.73
N ALA A 75 9.82 -30.36 -6.53
CA ALA A 75 11.04 -30.41 -7.33
C ALA A 75 12.28 -30.74 -6.50
N PHE A 76 12.32 -30.31 -5.23
CA PHE A 76 13.45 -30.52 -4.31
C PHE A 76 13.06 -31.23 -3.02
N ASP A 77 11.85 -31.80 -2.94
CA ASP A 77 11.41 -32.52 -1.74
C ASP A 77 12.33 -33.70 -1.46
N GLY A 78 12.70 -33.88 -0.21
CA GLY A 78 13.58 -34.98 0.21
C GLY A 78 15.07 -34.75 -0.03
N THR A 79 15.48 -33.64 -0.67
CA THR A 79 16.89 -33.24 -0.83
C THR A 79 17.52 -32.82 0.50
N LYS A 80 18.85 -32.94 0.60
CA LYS A 80 19.58 -32.55 1.82
C LYS A 80 19.57 -31.03 2.01
N TRP A 81 19.84 -30.28 0.94
CA TRP A 81 19.86 -28.81 0.98
C TRP A 81 18.55 -28.22 1.51
N LEU A 82 17.39 -28.69 1.03
CA LEU A 82 16.09 -28.15 1.44
C LEU A 82 15.74 -28.53 2.90
N LYS A 83 16.15 -29.73 3.34
CA LYS A 83 15.97 -30.20 4.72
C LYS A 83 16.81 -29.41 5.71
N GLU A 84 18.04 -29.08 5.33
CA GLU A 84 18.99 -28.34 6.16
C GLU A 84 18.84 -26.82 6.01
N TYR A 85 18.05 -26.33 5.05
CA TYR A 85 17.78 -24.90 4.87
C TYR A 85 17.15 -24.30 6.13
N GLU A 86 17.86 -23.36 6.74
CA GLU A 86 17.43 -22.63 7.94
C GLU A 86 16.37 -21.58 7.60
N GLY A 87 15.25 -21.60 8.34
CA GLY A 87 14.16 -20.65 8.17
C GLY A 87 13.04 -21.13 7.26
N ASP A 88 11.93 -20.39 7.34
CA ASP A 88 10.67 -20.76 6.69
C ASP A 88 10.60 -20.30 5.23
N PHE A 89 11.25 -19.17 4.90
CA PHE A 89 11.33 -18.64 3.55
C PHE A 89 12.56 -19.20 2.84
N VAL A 90 12.36 -20.20 1.98
CA VAL A 90 13.41 -20.77 1.14
C VAL A 90 13.64 -19.83 -0.04
N ILE A 91 14.75 -19.09 0.04
CA ILE A 91 15.07 -17.98 -0.85
C ILE A 91 16.37 -18.30 -1.57
N LEU A 92 16.39 -18.00 -2.86
CA LEU A 92 17.60 -18.00 -3.67
C LEU A 92 17.72 -16.63 -4.32
N ASP A 93 18.77 -15.90 -3.95
CA ASP A 93 18.92 -14.46 -4.21
C ASP A 93 17.71 -13.64 -3.73
N ASP A 94 16.91 -13.12 -4.67
CA ASP A 94 15.72 -12.31 -4.45
C ASP A 94 14.42 -13.04 -4.85
N VAL A 95 14.51 -14.36 -5.05
CA VAL A 95 13.39 -15.21 -5.46
C VAL A 95 12.98 -16.12 -4.31
N LEU A 96 11.72 -15.99 -3.88
CA LEU A 96 11.12 -16.91 -2.92
C LEU A 96 10.67 -18.18 -3.65
N ILE A 97 11.31 -19.30 -3.34
CA ILE A 97 11.08 -20.60 -3.98
C ILE A 97 10.02 -21.42 -3.27
N THR A 98 10.05 -21.43 -1.94
CA THR A 98 9.13 -22.23 -1.13
C THR A 98 9.00 -21.63 0.26
N TYR A 99 7.79 -21.62 0.80
CA TYR A 99 7.53 -21.29 2.19
C TYR A 99 7.18 -22.57 2.97
N LYS A 100 8.00 -22.89 3.98
CA LYS A 100 7.88 -24.08 4.85
C LYS A 100 7.20 -23.79 6.18
N GLY A 101 6.94 -22.52 6.47
CA GLY A 101 6.46 -22.07 7.78
C GLY A 101 4.99 -22.37 8.05
N LYS A 102 4.61 -22.14 9.30
CA LYS A 102 3.27 -22.43 9.84
C LYS A 102 2.61 -21.22 10.50
N ASP A 103 3.23 -20.04 10.40
CA ASP A 103 2.64 -18.81 10.91
C ASP A 103 1.37 -18.47 10.17
N SER A 104 0.34 -18.05 10.90
CA SER A 104 -0.96 -17.67 10.35
C SER A 104 -0.95 -16.28 9.72
N LYS A 105 -0.03 -15.42 10.15
CA LYS A 105 0.19 -14.09 9.59
C LYS A 105 1.66 -13.92 9.26
N ILE A 106 1.95 -13.63 8.00
CA ILE A 106 3.32 -13.44 7.52
C ILE A 106 3.48 -12.14 6.74
N THR A 107 4.70 -11.61 6.80
CA THR A 107 5.19 -10.60 5.86
C THR A 107 6.26 -11.26 5.01
N ILE A 108 6.14 -11.14 3.68
CA ILE A 108 7.21 -11.61 2.78
C ILE A 108 8.45 -10.75 3.04
N PRO A 109 9.66 -11.33 3.11
CA PRO A 109 10.88 -10.55 3.36
C PRO A 109 11.14 -9.47 2.29
N ASP A 110 11.67 -8.32 2.71
CA ASP A 110 11.80 -7.14 1.85
C ASP A 110 12.83 -7.31 0.71
N ASN A 111 13.74 -8.28 0.82
CA ASN A 111 14.71 -8.59 -0.23
C ASN A 111 14.09 -9.36 -1.42
N ILE A 112 12.82 -9.74 -1.35
CA ILE A 112 12.16 -10.54 -2.39
C ILE A 112 11.58 -9.65 -3.48
N THR A 113 11.94 -9.96 -4.72
CA THR A 113 11.38 -9.34 -5.92
C THR A 113 10.41 -10.26 -6.65
N THR A 114 10.55 -11.58 -6.49
CA THR A 114 9.74 -12.59 -7.20
C THR A 114 9.28 -13.70 -6.27
N ILE A 115 7.97 -14.00 -6.30
CA ILE A 115 7.40 -15.20 -5.71
C ILE A 115 7.19 -16.22 -6.83
N CYS A 116 7.92 -17.34 -6.79
CA CYS A 116 7.90 -18.31 -7.88
C CYS A 116 6.60 -19.13 -7.92
N THR A 117 6.43 -19.88 -9.00
CA THR A 117 5.31 -20.83 -9.15
C THR A 117 5.31 -21.82 -7.98
N TYR A 118 4.15 -22.02 -7.36
CA TYR A 118 3.95 -22.95 -6.22
C TYR A 118 4.70 -22.63 -4.93
N ALA A 119 5.24 -21.41 -4.75
CA ALA A 119 6.01 -21.06 -3.56
C ALA A 119 5.26 -21.27 -2.23
N PHE A 120 3.93 -21.09 -2.20
CA PHE A 120 3.07 -21.32 -1.05
C PHE A 120 2.09 -22.48 -1.26
N ASN A 121 2.37 -23.39 -2.21
CA ASN A 121 1.43 -24.43 -2.60
C ASN A 121 1.00 -25.31 -1.42
N LEU A 122 -0.31 -25.52 -1.27
CA LEU A 122 -0.93 -26.31 -0.20
C LEU A 122 -0.66 -25.77 1.22
N ASN A 123 -0.18 -24.54 1.37
CA ASN A 123 0.00 -23.96 2.69
C ASN A 123 -1.35 -23.55 3.27
N ASN A 124 -1.89 -24.41 4.14
CA ASN A 124 -3.13 -24.18 4.86
C ASN A 124 -2.94 -23.56 6.25
N TYR A 125 -1.76 -23.02 6.56
CA TYR A 125 -1.54 -22.32 7.83
C TYR A 125 -1.76 -20.82 7.70
N ILE A 126 -1.28 -20.23 6.60
CA ILE A 126 -1.40 -18.80 6.34
C ILE A 126 -2.88 -18.39 6.22
N ASN A 127 -3.21 -17.33 6.93
CA ASN A 127 -4.50 -16.65 6.89
C ASN A 127 -4.34 -15.21 6.35
N GLU A 128 -3.26 -14.53 6.74
CA GLU A 128 -2.91 -13.19 6.29
C GLU A 128 -1.49 -13.12 5.73
N VAL A 129 -1.34 -12.51 4.55
CA VAL A 129 -0.04 -12.28 3.92
C VAL A 129 0.12 -10.79 3.61
N ILE A 130 1.25 -10.22 4.00
CA ILE A 130 1.68 -8.87 3.61
C ILE A 130 2.75 -9.00 2.53
N ILE A 131 2.46 -8.46 1.35
CA ILE A 131 3.37 -8.37 0.21
C ILE A 131 4.05 -6.99 0.24
N PRO A 132 5.37 -6.91 0.52
CA PRO A 132 6.09 -5.66 0.67
C PRO A 132 6.30 -4.95 -0.67
N VAL A 133 6.85 -3.74 -0.62
CA VAL A 133 6.96 -2.84 -1.79
C VAL A 133 7.93 -3.33 -2.87
N ASN A 134 8.80 -4.29 -2.54
CA ASN A 134 9.85 -4.78 -3.43
C ASN A 134 9.40 -5.95 -4.31
N VAL A 135 8.33 -6.66 -3.96
CA VAL A 135 7.81 -7.77 -4.77
C VAL A 135 7.21 -7.23 -6.06
N ARG A 136 7.84 -7.55 -7.19
CA ARG A 136 7.45 -7.11 -8.53
C ARG A 136 6.55 -8.12 -9.22
N ILE A 137 6.72 -9.41 -8.93
CA ILE A 137 6.00 -10.48 -9.64
C ILE A 137 5.57 -11.58 -8.67
N ILE A 138 4.31 -11.99 -8.77
CA ILE A 138 3.81 -13.26 -8.21
C ILE A 138 3.44 -14.15 -9.41
N ARG A 139 4.18 -15.25 -9.55
CA ARG A 139 4.04 -16.17 -10.68
C ARG A 139 2.77 -17.01 -10.60
N TYR A 140 2.43 -17.66 -11.72
CA TYR A 140 1.34 -18.64 -11.82
C TYR A 140 1.36 -19.59 -10.61
N SER A 141 0.21 -19.75 -9.94
CA SER A 141 0.05 -20.62 -8.77
C SER A 141 1.00 -20.36 -7.59
N GLY A 142 1.53 -19.15 -7.43
CA GLY A 142 2.38 -18.78 -6.29
C GLY A 142 1.73 -19.07 -4.93
N PHE A 143 0.44 -18.76 -4.78
CA PHE A 143 -0.42 -19.08 -3.63
C PHE A 143 -1.53 -20.02 -4.07
N ASN A 144 -1.16 -21.26 -4.41
CA ASN A 144 -2.12 -22.27 -4.88
C ASN A 144 -2.57 -23.19 -3.73
N TYR A 145 -3.87 -23.46 -3.63
CA TYR A 145 -4.44 -24.28 -2.54
C TYR A 145 -4.07 -23.79 -1.14
N CYS A 146 -4.00 -22.48 -0.91
CA CYS A 146 -3.91 -21.91 0.44
C CYS A 146 -5.34 -21.69 0.97
N GLU A 147 -5.99 -22.77 1.42
CA GLU A 147 -7.45 -22.78 1.68
C GLU A 147 -7.86 -21.86 2.85
N ASN A 148 -6.94 -21.61 3.78
CA ASN A 148 -7.15 -20.72 4.92
C ASN A 148 -6.76 -19.26 4.65
N LEU A 149 -6.14 -18.95 3.50
CA LEU A 149 -5.74 -17.60 3.13
C LEU A 149 -6.98 -16.74 2.90
N GLN A 150 -7.19 -15.75 3.76
CA GLN A 150 -8.33 -14.85 3.74
C GLN A 150 -7.93 -13.42 3.37
N LYS A 151 -6.71 -13.00 3.69
CA LYS A 151 -6.29 -11.61 3.53
C LYS A 151 -4.92 -11.49 2.88
N VAL A 152 -4.83 -10.71 1.81
CA VAL A 152 -3.56 -10.34 1.19
C VAL A 152 -3.47 -8.83 1.10
N THR A 153 -2.45 -8.26 1.76
CA THR A 153 -2.18 -6.83 1.75
C THR A 153 -1.00 -6.53 0.85
N PHE A 154 -1.21 -5.72 -0.19
CA PHE A 154 -0.18 -5.28 -1.11
C PHE A 154 0.27 -3.87 -0.74
N LEU A 155 1.57 -3.70 -0.43
CA LEU A 155 2.15 -2.39 -0.10
C LEU A 155 2.57 -1.59 -1.34
N ASP A 156 2.78 -2.26 -2.48
CA ASP A 156 2.96 -1.62 -3.78
C ASP A 156 1.84 -1.99 -4.76
N VAL A 157 1.57 -1.06 -5.66
CA VAL A 157 0.55 -1.13 -6.70
C VAL A 157 1.13 -1.58 -8.04
N ASN A 158 2.46 -1.51 -8.18
CA ASN A 158 3.21 -1.89 -9.39
C ASN A 158 3.69 -3.34 -9.33
N ILE A 159 2.82 -4.24 -8.88
CA ILE A 159 3.06 -5.68 -8.83
C ILE A 159 2.32 -6.37 -9.98
N ASN A 160 3.03 -7.25 -10.68
CA ASN A 160 2.46 -8.12 -11.69
C ASN A 160 1.98 -9.43 -11.05
N LEU A 161 0.68 -9.69 -11.16
CA LEU A 161 0.06 -10.93 -10.71
C LEU A 161 -0.24 -11.78 -11.94
N GLU A 162 0.55 -12.84 -12.16
CA GLU A 162 0.29 -13.76 -13.26
C GLU A 162 -1.04 -14.49 -13.09
N ALA A 163 -1.66 -14.90 -14.20
CA ALA A 163 -2.93 -15.60 -14.17
C ALA A 163 -2.86 -16.79 -13.20
N GLY A 164 -3.81 -16.89 -12.27
CA GLY A 164 -3.84 -17.99 -11.31
C GLY A 164 -2.79 -17.95 -10.21
N ALA A 165 -2.09 -16.82 -10.00
CA ALA A 165 -1.21 -16.60 -8.86
C ALA A 165 -1.86 -16.95 -7.51
N PHE A 166 -3.19 -16.78 -7.41
CA PHE A 166 -4.00 -17.09 -6.22
C PHE A 166 -5.13 -18.08 -6.53
N ASN A 167 -4.80 -19.25 -7.09
CA ASN A 167 -5.77 -20.30 -7.41
C ASN A 167 -6.16 -21.17 -6.21
N ASN A 168 -7.41 -21.65 -6.21
CA ASN A 168 -7.92 -22.65 -5.25
C ASN A 168 -7.79 -22.22 -3.76
N ASN A 169 -7.90 -20.93 -3.47
CA ASN A 169 -7.83 -20.39 -2.11
C ASN A 169 -9.23 -20.25 -1.46
N SER A 170 -9.27 -19.65 -0.27
CA SER A 170 -10.53 -19.36 0.43
C SER A 170 -11.53 -18.59 -0.45
N LYS A 171 -12.81 -18.94 -0.33
CA LYS A 171 -13.91 -18.25 -1.03
C LYS A 171 -14.10 -16.79 -0.58
N ASN A 172 -13.56 -16.43 0.60
CA ASN A 172 -13.65 -15.09 1.18
C ASN A 172 -12.31 -14.35 1.11
N LEU A 173 -11.46 -14.65 0.11
CA LEU A 173 -10.19 -13.97 -0.07
C LEU A 173 -10.41 -12.48 -0.36
N GLU A 174 -9.72 -11.64 0.40
CA GLU A 174 -9.76 -10.18 0.32
C GLU A 174 -8.37 -9.62 -0.02
N PHE A 175 -8.33 -8.75 -1.02
CA PHE A 175 -7.14 -8.03 -1.43
C PHE A 175 -7.19 -6.59 -0.97
N TYR A 176 -6.16 -6.17 -0.24
CA TYR A 176 -5.99 -4.82 0.28
C TYR A 176 -4.89 -4.10 -0.49
N SER A 177 -5.17 -2.92 -1.07
CA SER A 177 -4.16 -2.08 -1.73
C SER A 177 -4.49 -0.57 -1.65
N THR A 178 -3.48 0.30 -1.83
CA THR A 178 -3.65 1.76 -1.79
C THR A 178 -4.31 2.35 -3.04
N SER A 179 -4.27 1.64 -4.17
CA SER A 179 -4.75 2.15 -5.45
C SER A 179 -5.57 1.13 -6.25
N SER A 180 -6.39 1.66 -7.14
CA SER A 180 -7.21 0.95 -8.12
C SER A 180 -6.36 0.55 -9.35
N GLY A 181 -5.37 -0.33 -9.14
CA GLY A 181 -4.33 -0.67 -10.12
C GLY A 181 -4.39 -2.12 -10.63
N LEU A 182 -3.20 -2.70 -10.92
CA LEU A 182 -3.06 -4.09 -11.38
C LEU A 182 -3.65 -5.10 -10.39
N VAL A 183 -3.51 -4.83 -9.08
CA VAL A 183 -4.09 -5.66 -8.02
C VAL A 183 -5.62 -5.68 -8.09
N GLU A 184 -6.27 -4.51 -8.22
CA GLU A 184 -7.74 -4.46 -8.35
C GLU A 184 -8.22 -5.13 -9.65
N SER A 185 -7.48 -4.93 -10.75
CA SER A 185 -7.79 -5.56 -12.04
C SER A 185 -7.72 -7.09 -11.94
N TYR A 186 -6.68 -7.61 -11.28
CA TYR A 186 -6.55 -9.03 -11.00
C TYR A 186 -7.67 -9.54 -10.09
N ALA A 187 -7.98 -8.82 -9.01
CA ALA A 187 -9.02 -9.20 -8.05
C ALA A 187 -10.39 -9.31 -8.74
N LYS A 188 -10.77 -8.29 -9.54
CA LYS A 188 -12.00 -8.29 -10.34
C LYS A 188 -12.07 -9.48 -11.30
N LYS A 189 -10.97 -9.76 -12.01
CA LYS A 189 -10.91 -10.88 -12.98
C LYS A 189 -11.12 -12.24 -12.31
N ASN A 190 -10.70 -12.39 -11.06
CA ASN A 190 -10.74 -13.65 -10.32
C ASN A 190 -11.82 -13.70 -9.23
N ASN A 191 -12.78 -12.76 -9.23
CA ASN A 191 -13.86 -12.67 -8.23
C ASN A 191 -13.36 -12.59 -6.77
N ILE A 192 -12.24 -11.91 -6.55
CA ILE A 192 -11.66 -11.64 -5.24
C ILE A 192 -12.18 -10.29 -4.75
N THR A 193 -12.60 -10.19 -3.49
CA THR A 193 -13.04 -8.92 -2.90
C THR A 193 -11.86 -7.95 -2.82
N PHE A 194 -11.97 -6.78 -3.44
CA PHE A 194 -10.95 -5.75 -3.37
C PHE A 194 -11.36 -4.65 -2.39
N ILE A 195 -10.49 -4.39 -1.41
CA ILE A 195 -10.67 -3.37 -0.37
C ILE A 195 -9.56 -2.35 -0.48
N LYS A 196 -9.93 -1.13 -0.87
CA LYS A 196 -8.99 -0.02 -0.87
C LYS A 196 -8.70 0.40 0.57
N TYR A 197 -7.43 0.49 0.93
CA TYR A 197 -6.98 1.17 2.14
C TYR A 197 -6.24 2.47 1.78
N GLY A 198 -6.03 3.32 2.77
CA GLY A 198 -5.29 4.57 2.59
C GLY A 198 -5.73 5.64 3.59
N LEU A 199 -5.07 6.80 3.50
CA LEU A 199 -5.44 7.96 4.30
C LEU A 199 -6.87 8.41 3.93
N ASN A 200 -7.67 8.71 4.95
CA ASN A 200 -9.00 9.28 4.79
C ASN A 200 -9.01 10.62 4.03
N LYS A 201 -7.86 11.31 3.97
CA LYS A 201 -7.66 12.58 3.26
C LYS A 201 -6.28 12.59 2.61
N SER A 202 -6.22 12.82 1.31
CA SER A 202 -4.97 13.04 0.57
C SER A 202 -4.50 14.48 0.61
N LYS A 203 -5.41 15.44 0.86
CA LYS A 203 -5.10 16.87 0.96
C LYS A 203 -6.00 17.57 1.97
N VAL A 204 -5.44 18.49 2.75
CA VAL A 204 -6.16 19.28 3.75
C VAL A 204 -5.70 20.75 3.69
N THR A 205 -6.67 21.67 3.76
CA THR A 205 -6.39 23.08 4.06
C THR A 205 -6.78 23.40 5.50
N LEU A 206 -5.86 23.94 6.28
CA LEU A 206 -6.07 24.40 7.66
C LEU A 206 -5.94 25.92 7.73
N TYR A 207 -6.53 26.53 8.75
CA TYR A 207 -6.54 27.97 8.93
C TYR A 207 -6.07 28.42 10.32
N LEU A 208 -5.05 29.28 10.38
CA LEU A 208 -4.53 29.80 11.65
C LEU A 208 -5.58 30.64 12.39
N GLY A 209 -5.78 30.37 13.68
CA GLY A 209 -6.80 31.07 14.49
C GLY A 209 -8.25 30.77 14.12
N GLY A 210 -8.50 29.89 13.14
CA GLY A 210 -9.81 29.39 12.73
C GLY A 210 -9.83 27.86 12.80
N ASP A 211 -10.17 27.21 11.69
CA ASP A 211 -10.19 25.75 11.55
C ASP A 211 -8.76 25.18 11.46
N SER A 212 -8.08 25.19 12.61
CA SER A 212 -6.64 24.95 12.72
C SER A 212 -6.25 23.48 12.93
N THR A 213 -7.21 22.55 13.00
CA THR A 213 -6.92 21.14 13.25
C THR A 213 -7.72 20.21 12.34
N THR A 214 -7.20 19.00 12.11
CA THR A 214 -7.90 17.92 11.43
C THR A 214 -7.48 16.57 11.98
N GLY A 215 -8.30 15.53 11.79
CA GLY A 215 -7.91 14.14 12.04
C GLY A 215 -7.58 13.43 10.73
N LEU A 216 -6.42 12.78 10.69
CA LEU A 216 -6.05 11.78 9.69
C LEU A 216 -6.18 10.38 10.28
N SER A 217 -6.60 9.44 9.45
CA SER A 217 -6.71 8.02 9.80
C SER A 217 -6.47 7.17 8.56
N ILE A 218 -6.02 5.94 8.75
CA ILE A 218 -5.91 4.95 7.67
C ILE A 218 -7.10 4.02 7.79
N GLY A 219 -7.94 4.00 6.75
CA GLY A 219 -9.12 3.12 6.71
C GLY A 219 -8.73 1.71 6.27
N ASN A 220 -9.51 0.71 6.71
CA ASN A 220 -9.43 -0.68 6.26
C ASN A 220 -8.05 -1.35 6.43
N MET A 221 -7.20 -0.84 7.32
CA MET A 221 -5.93 -1.45 7.65
C MET A 221 -5.69 -1.30 9.15
N GLU A 222 -5.57 -2.45 9.83
CA GLU A 222 -5.22 -2.50 11.24
C GLU A 222 -3.70 -2.39 11.40
N GLY A 223 -3.25 -1.60 12.37
CA GLY A 223 -1.82 -1.41 12.60
C GLY A 223 -1.52 -0.20 13.46
N LYS A 224 -0.32 -0.17 14.04
CA LYS A 224 0.23 1.02 14.70
C LYS A 224 1.04 1.79 13.67
N TYR A 225 0.60 3.00 13.37
CA TYR A 225 1.25 3.88 12.39
C TYR A 225 2.16 4.89 13.08
N GLN A 226 3.34 5.10 12.52
CA GLN A 226 4.22 6.19 12.91
C GLN A 226 3.83 7.43 12.11
N TRP A 227 3.38 8.46 12.81
CA TRP A 227 2.98 9.74 12.21
C TRP A 227 4.13 10.73 12.26
N GLU A 228 4.41 11.36 11.13
CA GLU A 228 5.51 12.29 10.98
C GLU A 228 5.07 13.53 10.19
N SER A 229 5.65 14.69 10.52
CA SER A 229 5.49 15.90 9.72
C SER A 229 6.78 16.21 8.98
N GLU A 230 6.68 16.48 7.68
CA GLU A 230 7.81 16.92 6.85
C GLU A 230 8.39 18.24 7.37
N ASP A 231 7.53 19.23 7.66
CA ASP A 231 7.88 20.49 8.31
C ASP A 231 6.99 20.70 9.55
N PRO A 232 7.47 20.30 10.76
CA PRO A 232 6.74 20.48 12.01
C PRO A 232 6.62 21.95 12.45
N THR A 233 7.23 22.91 11.73
CA THR A 233 7.02 24.34 11.97
C THR A 233 5.78 24.87 11.26
N ILE A 234 5.34 24.22 10.18
CA ILE A 234 4.11 24.54 9.43
C ILE A 234 2.91 23.83 10.05
N ALA A 235 3.01 22.51 10.26
CA ALA A 235 1.96 21.72 10.90
C ALA A 235 2.55 20.55 11.69
N LYS A 236 1.99 20.23 12.86
CA LYS A 236 2.39 19.06 13.67
C LYS A 236 1.31 17.99 13.66
N VAL A 237 1.73 16.73 13.71
CA VAL A 237 0.85 15.58 13.87
C VAL A 237 1.14 14.86 15.19
N LYS A 238 0.11 14.38 15.87
CA LYS A 238 0.22 13.53 17.07
C LYS A 238 0.14 12.06 16.67
N SER A 239 0.52 11.17 17.59
CA SER A 239 0.46 9.71 17.40
C SER A 239 -0.94 9.16 17.06
N ASN A 240 -2.00 9.91 17.36
CA ASN A 240 -3.38 9.57 16.99
C ASN A 240 -3.84 10.17 15.64
N GLY A 241 -2.91 10.68 14.82
CA GLY A 241 -3.22 11.29 13.52
C GLY A 241 -3.85 12.69 13.60
N LYS A 242 -3.96 13.30 14.79
CA LYS A 242 -4.45 14.69 14.92
C LYS A 242 -3.38 15.67 14.43
N VAL A 243 -3.70 16.42 13.38
CA VAL A 243 -2.86 17.46 12.78
C VAL A 243 -3.28 18.84 13.29
N THR A 244 -2.31 19.70 13.59
CA THR A 244 -2.51 21.09 14.04
C THR A 244 -1.65 22.05 13.21
N ALA A 245 -2.26 23.10 12.69
CA ALA A 245 -1.59 24.18 11.96
C ALA A 245 -0.83 25.11 12.90
N LEU A 246 0.36 25.54 12.49
CA LEU A 246 1.26 26.40 13.27
C LEU A 246 1.74 27.64 12.50
N LYS A 247 2.00 27.51 11.19
CA LYS A 247 2.49 28.60 10.35
C LYS A 247 1.91 28.51 8.94
N VAL A 248 1.64 29.64 8.30
CA VAL A 248 1.22 29.70 6.89
C VAL A 248 2.30 29.10 6.00
N GLY A 249 1.90 28.19 5.11
CA GLY A 249 2.81 27.45 4.26
C GLY A 249 2.19 26.13 3.79
N SER A 250 3.00 25.30 3.14
CA SER A 250 2.63 23.96 2.70
C SER A 250 3.65 22.95 3.21
N THR A 251 3.19 21.77 3.63
CA THR A 251 4.00 20.67 4.15
C THR A 251 3.26 19.35 3.90
N LYS A 252 3.94 18.22 4.04
CA LYS A 252 3.29 16.90 4.11
C LYS A 252 3.22 16.35 5.52
N ILE A 253 2.20 15.54 5.77
CA ILE A 253 2.13 14.63 6.91
C ILE A 253 2.21 13.20 6.39
N TYR A 254 3.08 12.41 6.99
CA TYR A 254 3.28 11.00 6.66
C TYR A 254 2.67 10.09 7.72
N ALA A 255 2.15 8.96 7.24
CA ALA A 255 1.85 7.80 8.07
C ALA A 255 2.67 6.62 7.55
N LYS A 256 3.55 6.10 8.41
CA LYS A 256 4.47 5.01 8.09
C LYS A 256 4.06 3.73 8.82
N TYR A 257 4.08 2.61 8.13
CA TYR A 257 3.84 1.27 8.66
C TYR A 257 4.71 0.28 7.88
N ASP A 258 5.72 -0.32 8.53
CA ASP A 258 6.71 -1.13 7.81
C ASP A 258 7.30 -0.29 6.64
N ASP A 259 7.41 -0.86 5.45
CA ASP A 259 7.82 -0.17 4.22
C ASP A 259 6.76 0.77 3.60
N LEU A 260 5.52 0.75 4.10
CA LEU A 260 4.47 1.61 3.59
C LEU A 260 4.66 3.04 4.08
N THR A 261 4.73 3.99 3.15
CA THR A 261 4.65 5.43 3.43
C THR A 261 3.46 6.05 2.71
N LEU A 262 2.47 6.50 3.47
CA LEU A 262 1.34 7.29 2.97
C LEU A 262 1.52 8.76 3.31
N SER A 263 1.07 9.66 2.44
CA SER A 263 1.19 11.11 2.66
C SER A 263 -0.12 11.87 2.46
N CYS A 264 -0.31 12.92 3.27
CA CYS A 264 -1.35 13.93 3.12
C CYS A 264 -0.70 15.30 2.88
N ASP A 265 -1.13 16.00 1.82
CA ASP A 265 -0.71 17.37 1.55
C ASP A 265 -1.43 18.34 2.49
N ILE A 266 -0.70 19.08 3.31
CA ILE A 266 -1.24 20.11 4.19
C ILE A 266 -0.92 21.49 3.62
N THR A 267 -1.94 22.34 3.55
CA THR A 267 -1.79 23.77 3.27
C THR A 267 -2.36 24.58 4.41
N VAL A 268 -1.56 25.43 5.03
CA VAL A 268 -1.99 26.32 6.11
C VAL A 268 -2.14 27.73 5.56
N LYS A 269 -3.29 28.35 5.79
CA LYS A 269 -3.62 29.72 5.35
C LYS A 269 -4.10 30.58 6.51
N ASN A 270 -4.14 31.89 6.29
CA ASN A 270 -4.91 32.77 7.16
C ASN A 270 -6.39 32.73 6.74
N PRO A 271 -7.35 32.79 7.68
CA PRO A 271 -8.74 33.01 7.34
C PRO A 271 -8.89 34.36 6.61
N TYR A 272 -9.97 34.50 5.84
CA TYR A 272 -10.22 35.73 5.10
C TYR A 272 -11.72 35.99 4.94
N ILE A 273 -12.09 37.27 4.85
CA ILE A 273 -13.48 37.64 4.57
C ILE A 273 -13.81 37.39 3.10
N SER A 274 -15.00 36.86 2.85
CA SER A 274 -15.44 36.48 1.49
C SER A 274 -15.42 37.65 0.50
N LYS A 275 -15.59 38.89 0.99
CA LYS A 275 -15.46 40.13 0.22
C LYS A 275 -14.88 41.24 1.09
N SER A 276 -13.82 41.90 0.63
CA SER A 276 -13.27 43.10 1.28
C SER A 276 -14.10 44.36 0.99
N SER A 277 -14.91 44.35 -0.07
CA SER A 277 -15.89 45.39 -0.36
C SER A 277 -17.06 44.86 -1.19
N LEU A 278 -18.22 45.53 -1.10
CA LEU A 278 -19.38 45.28 -1.96
C LEU A 278 -20.28 46.52 -2.06
N THR A 279 -21.12 46.55 -3.10
CA THR A 279 -22.18 47.54 -3.27
C THR A 279 -23.54 46.86 -3.17
N LEU A 280 -24.48 47.47 -2.44
CA LEU A 280 -25.82 46.92 -2.22
C LEU A 280 -26.87 48.02 -2.46
N ALA A 281 -27.99 47.70 -3.11
CA ALA A 281 -29.10 48.64 -3.21
C ALA A 281 -29.88 48.70 -1.88
N VAL A 282 -30.48 49.85 -1.57
CA VAL A 282 -31.38 49.97 -0.40
C VAL A 282 -32.46 48.87 -0.41
N GLY A 283 -32.71 48.25 0.74
CA GLY A 283 -33.68 47.17 0.92
C GLY A 283 -33.20 45.78 0.47
N LYS A 284 -32.00 45.65 -0.11
CA LYS A 284 -31.43 44.34 -0.47
C LYS A 284 -30.57 43.77 0.65
N ASN A 285 -30.42 42.44 0.60
CA ASN A 285 -29.61 41.67 1.54
C ASN A 285 -28.47 40.93 0.82
N THR A 286 -27.39 40.65 1.53
CA THR A 286 -26.32 39.75 1.08
C THR A 286 -25.67 39.08 2.28
N ARG A 287 -24.85 38.04 2.06
CA ARG A 287 -24.12 37.35 3.15
C ARG A 287 -22.63 37.58 3.02
N LEU A 288 -21.98 37.88 4.15
CA LEU A 288 -20.54 37.77 4.32
C LEU A 288 -20.20 36.52 5.12
N ASN A 289 -19.12 35.87 4.73
CA ASN A 289 -18.55 34.72 5.44
C ASN A 289 -17.09 35.03 5.75
N ILE A 290 -16.55 34.42 6.81
CA ILE A 290 -15.10 34.33 7.02
C ILE A 290 -14.71 32.91 6.61
N VAL A 291 -14.00 32.79 5.50
CA VAL A 291 -13.52 31.49 4.99
C VAL A 291 -12.43 30.98 5.93
N GLY A 292 -12.50 29.70 6.27
CA GLY A 292 -11.57 29.05 7.19
C GLY A 292 -11.94 29.13 8.66
N VAL A 293 -13.20 29.48 8.95
CA VAL A 293 -13.73 29.54 10.32
C VAL A 293 -15.10 28.86 10.36
N SER A 294 -15.17 27.71 11.01
CA SER A 294 -16.43 27.02 11.35
C SER A 294 -17.01 27.48 12.70
N SER A 295 -16.17 28.04 13.58
CA SER A 295 -16.59 28.60 14.86
C SER A 295 -17.45 29.85 14.70
N LYS A 296 -18.18 30.22 15.76
CA LYS A 296 -19.11 31.36 15.75
C LYS A 296 -18.38 32.69 15.50
N VAL A 297 -18.77 33.39 14.44
CA VAL A 297 -18.30 34.75 14.13
C VAL A 297 -19.14 35.78 14.87
N THR A 298 -18.49 36.78 15.47
CA THR A 298 -19.18 37.94 16.03
C THR A 298 -19.20 39.06 15.00
N TRP A 299 -20.39 39.44 14.53
CA TRP A 299 -20.57 40.48 13.51
C TRP A 299 -20.99 41.82 14.11
N THR A 300 -20.40 42.90 13.60
CA THR A 300 -20.76 44.28 13.94
C THR A 300 -20.80 45.16 12.69
N THR A 301 -21.51 46.27 12.79
CA THR A 301 -21.58 47.33 11.77
C THR A 301 -21.16 48.65 12.40
N SER A 302 -20.41 49.47 11.67
CA SER A 302 -19.99 50.80 12.15
C SER A 302 -21.16 51.79 12.24
N ASP A 303 -22.24 51.54 11.49
CA ASP A 303 -23.45 52.38 11.50
C ASP A 303 -24.70 51.53 11.17
N LYS A 304 -25.50 51.23 12.20
CA LYS A 304 -26.74 50.45 12.07
C LYS A 304 -27.84 51.17 11.30
N SER A 305 -27.74 52.48 11.10
CA SER A 305 -28.69 53.25 10.30
C SER A 305 -28.49 53.06 8.79
N ILE A 306 -27.26 52.76 8.35
CA ILE A 306 -26.91 52.52 6.94
C ILE A 306 -27.12 51.04 6.57
N ALA A 307 -26.58 50.12 7.36
CA ALA A 307 -26.82 48.69 7.21
C ALA A 307 -26.67 47.93 8.53
N THR A 308 -27.46 46.87 8.71
CA THR A 308 -27.33 45.93 9.82
C THR A 308 -26.69 44.63 9.38
N VAL A 309 -26.08 43.90 10.31
CA VAL A 309 -25.58 42.53 10.09
C VAL A 309 -26.08 41.63 11.23
N ASP A 310 -26.58 40.45 10.89
CA ASP A 310 -27.04 39.46 11.87
C ASP A 310 -25.93 38.49 12.32
N LYS A 311 -26.27 37.58 13.25
CA LYS A 311 -25.34 36.56 13.77
C LYS A 311 -24.82 35.57 12.72
N SER A 312 -25.52 35.46 11.58
CA SER A 312 -25.20 34.57 10.47
C SER A 312 -24.42 35.29 9.36
N GLY A 313 -24.08 36.57 9.55
CA GLY A 313 -23.36 37.39 8.58
C GLY A 313 -24.25 37.94 7.46
N ILE A 314 -25.58 37.87 7.59
CA ILE A 314 -26.50 38.48 6.63
C ILE A 314 -26.55 39.99 6.88
N ILE A 315 -26.19 40.75 5.85
CA ILE A 315 -26.25 42.20 5.82
C ILE A 315 -27.58 42.64 5.20
N THR A 316 -28.22 43.64 5.81
CA THR A 316 -29.41 44.31 5.28
C THR A 316 -29.13 45.80 5.08
N ALA A 317 -29.21 46.27 3.83
CA ALA A 317 -29.03 47.67 3.49
C ALA A 317 -30.30 48.49 3.81
N LYS A 318 -30.14 49.58 4.56
CA LYS A 318 -31.24 50.42 5.05
C LYS A 318 -31.26 51.82 4.46
N LYS A 319 -30.10 52.48 4.36
CA LYS A 319 -30.00 53.87 3.90
C LYS A 319 -28.77 54.06 3.02
N LYS A 320 -28.86 54.94 2.02
CA LYS A 320 -27.70 55.32 1.20
C LYS A 320 -26.56 55.82 2.08
N GLY A 321 -25.35 55.37 1.81
CA GLY A 321 -24.17 55.68 2.61
C GLY A 321 -23.09 54.62 2.48
N THR A 322 -21.99 54.78 3.22
CA THR A 322 -20.93 53.78 3.29
C THR A 322 -20.76 53.34 4.74
N VAL A 323 -20.71 52.03 4.97
CA VAL A 323 -20.56 51.44 6.30
C VAL A 323 -19.52 50.34 6.28
N THR A 324 -18.92 50.09 7.43
CA THR A 324 -17.97 49.00 7.62
C THR A 324 -18.63 47.87 8.37
N ILE A 325 -18.67 46.68 7.77
CA ILE A 325 -19.10 45.45 8.43
C ILE A 325 -17.84 44.71 8.91
N THR A 326 -17.81 44.36 10.19
CA THR A 326 -16.68 43.67 10.81
C THR A 326 -17.13 42.32 11.36
N GLY A 327 -16.49 41.25 10.92
CA GLY A 327 -16.56 39.94 11.57
C GLY A 327 -15.35 39.74 12.47
N LYS A 328 -15.56 39.27 13.70
CA LYS A 328 -14.49 39.01 14.67
C LYS A 328 -14.45 37.53 15.04
N VAL A 329 -13.25 36.94 14.98
CA VAL A 329 -12.97 35.55 15.34
C VAL A 329 -11.71 35.53 16.19
N ASN A 330 -11.80 35.01 17.42
CA ASN A 330 -10.66 34.88 18.34
C ASN A 330 -9.79 36.15 18.43
N GLY A 331 -10.42 37.33 18.56
CA GLY A 331 -9.70 38.61 18.61
C GLY A 331 -9.42 39.26 17.25
N THR A 332 -9.25 38.47 16.20
CA THR A 332 -8.92 38.94 14.84
C THR A 332 -10.14 39.55 14.15
N LYS A 333 -9.96 40.70 13.49
CA LYS A 333 -11.00 41.45 12.78
C LYS A 333 -10.90 41.25 11.27
N TYR A 334 -12.04 41.02 10.65
CA TYR A 334 -12.21 40.81 9.21
C TYR A 334 -13.21 41.84 8.70
N VAL A 335 -12.79 42.67 7.75
CA VAL A 335 -13.50 43.92 7.45
C VAL A 335 -13.98 43.96 5.99
N CYS A 336 -15.24 44.36 5.80
CA CYS A 336 -15.83 44.62 4.50
C CYS A 336 -16.39 46.04 4.44
N LYS A 337 -16.00 46.80 3.42
CA LYS A 337 -16.61 48.10 3.10
C LYS A 337 -17.88 47.90 2.27
N VAL A 338 -19.01 48.35 2.79
CA VAL A 338 -20.32 48.23 2.12
C VAL A 338 -20.80 49.62 1.69
N LYS A 339 -20.94 49.82 0.38
CA LYS A 339 -21.57 51.01 -0.19
C LYS A 339 -23.04 50.73 -0.48
N VAL A 340 -23.95 51.44 0.16
CA VAL A 340 -25.39 51.37 -0.08
C VAL A 340 -25.80 52.46 -1.05
N LYS A 341 -26.42 52.09 -2.19
CA LYS A 341 -26.79 53.01 -3.28
C LYS A 341 -28.30 53.10 -3.52
#